data_AF-A0A7Z2ZVW5-F1
#
_entry.id   AF-A0A7Z2ZVW5-F1
#
_cell.length_a   1.000
_cell.length_b   1.000
_cell.length_c   1.000
_cell.angle_alpha   90.00
_cell.angle_beta   90.00
_cell.angle_gamma   90.00
#
_symmetry.space_group_name_H-M   'P 1'
#
loop_
_entity.id
_entity.type
_entity.pdbx_description
1 polymer ?
#
loop_
_entity_poly.entity_id
_entity_poly.type
_entity_poly.pdbx_seq_one_letter_code
_entity_poly.pdbx_strand_id
1 'polypeptide(L)'
;MILEFLCLDGGTHPVIGKVWDRFPRCLAEDGDRYDRYLCSALSMTMHSSDDCMKALALLELVESRRSSQMRFGINDTEVKFTDRGAQVDILIEEECGTVDGLFSLAEFRKAIVAWGEFLSKPCTHEYLLKVDIS
;
A
#
# COMPACT_ATOMS: atom_id res chain seq x y z
N MET A 1 -1.83 -12.63 -8.22
CA MET A 1 -2.48 -12.20 -6.97
C MET A 1 -3.41 -11.04 -7.27
N ILE A 2 -4.64 -11.06 -6.74
CA ILE A 2 -5.64 -9.99 -6.96
C ILE A 2 -5.83 -9.20 -5.66
N LEU A 3 -5.69 -7.89 -5.74
CA LEU A 3 -6.05 -6.94 -4.69
C LEU A 3 -7.41 -6.30 -4.99
N GLU A 4 -8.15 -5.96 -3.93
CA GLU A 4 -9.37 -5.19 -4.01
C GLU A 4 -9.19 -3.84 -3.32
N PHE A 5 -9.47 -2.74 -4.02
CA PHE A 5 -9.49 -1.40 -3.44
C PHE A 5 -10.93 -0.91 -3.33
N LEU A 6 -11.34 -0.57 -2.12
CA LEU A 6 -12.72 -0.28 -1.78
C LEU A 6 -12.88 1.19 -1.41
N CYS A 7 -13.94 1.79 -1.91
CA CYS A 7 -14.50 3.04 -1.44
C CYS A 7 -15.84 2.67 -0.79
N LEU A 8 -15.99 2.86 0.52
CA LEU A 8 -17.20 2.49 1.28
C LEU A 8 -17.80 3.69 2.00
N ASP A 9 -19.09 3.60 2.30
CA ASP A 9 -19.79 4.59 3.12
C ASP A 9 -19.29 4.57 4.57
N GLY A 10 -18.56 5.63 4.97
CA GLY A 10 -18.05 5.83 6.33
C GLY A 10 -19.06 6.51 7.26
N GLY A 11 -20.28 6.75 6.79
CA GLY A 11 -21.34 7.43 7.51
C GLY A 11 -21.29 8.95 7.39
N THR A 12 -21.95 9.63 8.33
CA THR A 12 -22.05 11.10 8.34
C THR A 12 -21.36 11.65 9.58
N HIS A 13 -20.28 12.40 9.40
CA HIS A 13 -19.63 13.14 10.47
C HIS A 13 -20.38 14.47 10.70
N PRO A 14 -20.62 14.88 11.95
CA PRO A 14 -21.44 16.06 12.27
C PRO A 14 -20.89 17.39 11.72
N VAL A 15 -19.59 17.45 11.41
CA VAL A 15 -18.92 18.67 10.91
C VAL A 15 -18.60 18.63 9.42
N ILE A 16 -18.13 17.49 8.89
CA ILE A 16 -17.63 17.39 7.50
C ILE A 16 -18.64 16.71 6.57
N GLY A 17 -19.80 16.32 7.10
CA GLY A 17 -20.85 15.68 6.33
C GLY A 17 -20.53 14.23 5.99
N LYS A 18 -20.88 13.82 4.77
CA LYS A 18 -20.72 12.44 4.30
C LYS A 18 -19.23 12.07 4.23
N VAL A 19 -18.86 10.98 4.89
CA VAL A 19 -17.51 10.42 4.90
C VAL A 19 -17.48 9.19 4.00
N TRP A 20 -16.38 9.03 3.28
CA TRP A 20 -16.13 7.85 2.47
C TRP A 20 -14.76 7.29 2.80
N ASP A 21 -14.75 6.03 3.24
CA ASP A 21 -13.54 5.33 3.63
C ASP A 21 -12.91 4.64 2.43
N ARG A 22 -11.58 4.64 2.39
CA ARG A 22 -10.80 3.98 1.35
C ARG A 22 -9.86 2.98 1.99
N PHE A 23 -9.91 1.73 1.55
CA PHE A 23 -8.97 0.73 2.02
C PHE A 23 -8.69 -0.36 0.97
N PRO A 24 -7.44 -0.85 0.91
CA PRO A 24 -7.07 -2.04 0.17
C PRO A 24 -7.31 -3.31 0.98
N ARG A 25 -7.55 -4.44 0.31
CA ARG A 25 -7.59 -5.78 0.91
C ARG A 25 -7.19 -6.87 -0.07
N CYS A 26 -6.87 -8.06 0.45
CA CYS A 26 -6.69 -9.28 -0.33
C CYS A 26 -7.55 -10.43 0.24
N LEU A 27 -8.48 -10.96 -0.56
CA LEU A 27 -9.38 -12.06 -0.16
C LEU A 27 -9.03 -13.41 -0.85
N ALA A 28 -7.84 -13.52 -1.42
CA ALA A 28 -7.39 -14.79 -1.99
C ALA A 28 -7.15 -15.82 -0.87
N GLU A 29 -7.29 -17.12 -1.19
CA GLU A 29 -7.13 -18.22 -0.22
C GLU A 29 -5.73 -18.28 0.42
N ASP A 30 -4.71 -17.70 -0.24
CA ASP A 30 -3.35 -17.49 0.29
C ASP A 30 -2.98 -16.00 0.37
N GLY A 31 -3.99 -15.14 0.50
CA GLY A 31 -3.89 -13.68 0.47
C GLY A 31 -3.42 -13.05 1.78
N ASP A 32 -3.36 -13.80 2.87
CA ASP A 32 -3.13 -13.27 4.23
C ASP A 32 -1.87 -12.41 4.33
N ARG A 33 -0.77 -12.82 3.70
CA ARG A 33 0.46 -12.00 3.69
C ARG A 33 0.29 -10.69 2.91
N TYR A 34 -0.49 -10.71 1.83
CA TYR A 34 -0.77 -9.52 1.03
C TYR A 34 -1.71 -8.58 1.76
N ASP A 35 -2.70 -9.11 2.46
CA ASP A 35 -3.61 -8.32 3.28
C ASP A 35 -2.85 -7.68 4.46
N ARG A 36 -2.15 -8.51 5.24
CA ARG A 36 -1.43 -8.08 6.45
C ARG A 36 -0.32 -7.08 6.16
N TYR A 37 0.54 -7.35 5.17
CA TYR A 37 1.72 -6.52 4.94
C TYR A 37 1.51 -5.50 3.83
N LEU A 38 1.17 -5.96 2.62
CA LEU A 38 1.10 -5.06 1.46
C LEU A 38 -0.08 -4.10 1.57
N CYS A 39 -1.29 -4.58 1.86
CA CYS A 39 -2.49 -3.73 1.97
C CYS A 39 -2.37 -2.77 3.17
N SER A 40 -1.89 -3.25 4.32
CA SER A 40 -1.60 -2.38 5.47
C SER A 40 -0.57 -1.30 5.13
N ALA A 41 0.52 -1.63 4.43
CA ALA A 41 1.51 -0.63 4.03
C ALA A 41 0.89 0.48 3.16
N LEU A 42 0.07 0.11 2.18
CA LEU A 42 -0.64 1.07 1.33
C LEU A 42 -1.57 1.97 2.16
N SER A 43 -2.38 1.40 3.04
CA SER A 43 -3.38 2.15 3.81
C SER A 43 -2.78 3.00 4.93
N MET A 44 -1.67 2.58 5.53
CA MET A 44 -1.03 3.24 6.67
C MET A 44 0.03 4.28 6.28
N THR A 45 0.63 4.15 5.09
CA THR A 45 1.74 5.02 4.68
C THR A 45 1.44 5.89 3.45
N MET A 46 0.47 5.50 2.61
CA MET A 46 0.18 6.17 1.34
C MET A 46 -1.27 6.66 1.31
N HIS A 47 -1.52 7.78 1.99
CA HIS A 47 -2.88 8.34 2.13
C HIS A 47 -3.34 9.17 0.93
N SER A 48 -2.41 9.54 0.03
CA SER A 48 -2.68 10.34 -1.16
C SER A 48 -1.93 9.81 -2.39
N SER A 49 -2.35 10.24 -3.58
CA SER A 49 -1.60 9.99 -4.82
C SER A 49 -0.17 10.54 -4.75
N ASP A 50 0.04 11.64 -4.05
CA ASP A 50 1.35 12.26 -3.86
C ASP A 50 2.27 11.39 -3.01
N ASP A 51 1.72 10.72 -2.00
CA ASP A 51 2.47 9.77 -1.18
C ASP A 51 2.88 8.53 -1.98
N CYS A 52 1.99 8.05 -2.86
CA CYS A 52 2.30 6.99 -3.82
C CYS A 52 3.44 7.41 -4.77
N MET A 53 3.39 8.64 -5.31
CA MET A 53 4.46 9.16 -6.18
C MET A 53 5.81 9.27 -5.45
N LYS A 54 5.82 9.73 -4.19
CA LYS A 54 7.04 9.75 -3.37
C LYS A 54 7.60 8.35 -3.18
N ALA A 55 6.77 7.37 -2.82
CA ALA A 55 7.19 5.98 -2.64
C ALA A 55 7.77 5.40 -3.95
N LEU A 56 7.14 5.65 -5.10
CA LEU A 56 7.62 5.21 -6.41
C LEU A 56 8.98 5.82 -6.77
N ALA A 57 9.21 7.11 -6.45
CA ALA A 57 10.49 7.75 -6.69
C ALA A 57 11.62 7.12 -5.86
N LEU A 58 11.35 6.75 -4.60
CA LEU A 58 12.31 6.05 -3.74
C LEU A 58 12.62 4.65 -4.25
N LEU A 59 11.58 3.92 -4.70
CA LEU A 59 11.71 2.61 -5.30
C LEU A 59 12.56 2.66 -6.59
N GLU A 60 12.36 3.68 -7.43
CA GLU A 60 13.14 3.89 -8.67
C GLU A 60 14.63 4.15 -8.39
N LEU A 61 14.98 4.85 -7.31
CA LEU A 61 16.38 5.04 -6.92
C LEU A 61 17.08 3.71 -6.63
N VAL A 62 16.37 2.75 -6.05
CA VAL A 62 16.90 1.41 -5.76
C VAL A 62 16.97 0.56 -7.04
N GLU A 63 15.91 0.53 -7.85
CA GLU A 63 15.90 -0.22 -9.11
C GLU A 63 16.98 0.26 -10.09
N SER A 64 17.21 1.58 -10.16
CA SER A 64 18.26 2.18 -10.99
C SER A 64 19.67 2.09 -10.39
N ARG A 65 19.83 1.43 -9.23
CA ARG A 65 21.10 1.30 -8.47
C ARG A 65 21.74 2.64 -8.10
N ARG A 66 20.95 3.73 -8.05
CA ARG A 66 21.39 5.03 -7.56
C ARG A 66 21.42 5.11 -6.04
N SER A 67 20.69 4.22 -5.38
CA SER A 67 20.79 3.94 -3.94
C SER A 67 20.80 2.43 -3.70
N SER A 68 21.47 1.99 -2.64
CA SER A 68 21.43 0.58 -2.19
C SER A 68 20.19 0.26 -1.36
N GLN A 69 19.61 1.27 -0.70
CA GLN A 69 18.40 1.13 0.09
C GLN A 69 17.66 2.46 0.21
N MET A 70 16.34 2.41 0.29
CA MET A 70 15.50 3.56 0.65
C MET A 70 14.41 3.11 1.63
N ARG A 71 13.89 4.04 2.42
CA ARG A 71 12.81 3.78 3.39
C ARG A 71 11.66 4.75 3.17
N PHE A 72 10.44 4.25 3.34
CA PHE A 72 9.21 5.03 3.29
C PHE A 72 8.29 4.52 4.39
N GLY A 73 7.77 5.38 5.24
CA GLY A 73 6.96 4.93 6.37
C GLY A 73 6.43 6.08 7.19
N ILE A 74 5.35 5.81 7.90
CA ILE A 74 4.70 6.73 8.84
C ILE A 74 4.29 5.89 10.05
N ASN A 75 4.50 6.42 11.25
CA ASN A 75 4.11 5.81 12.53
C ASN A 75 4.62 4.36 12.66
N ASP A 76 3.70 3.39 12.62
CA ASP A 76 3.90 2.00 13.01
C ASP A 76 4.13 1.06 11.81
N THR A 77 4.37 1.62 10.62
CA THR A 77 4.68 0.83 9.41
C THR A 77 5.79 1.47 8.60
N GLU A 78 6.82 0.69 8.30
CA GLU A 78 7.95 1.06 7.43
C GLU A 78 8.02 0.12 6.23
N VAL A 79 8.33 0.68 5.06
CA VAL A 79 8.68 -0.04 3.84
C VAL A 79 10.14 0.26 3.51
N LYS A 80 10.98 -0.77 3.47
CA LYS A 80 12.38 -0.69 3.09
C LYS A 80 12.57 -1.30 1.70
N PHE A 81 12.91 -0.46 0.74
CA PHE A 81 13.28 -0.86 -0.62
C PHE A 81 14.75 -1.23 -0.69
N THR A 82 15.07 -2.41 -1.23
CA THR A 82 16.43 -2.92 -1.48
C THR A 82 16.46 -3.68 -2.80
N ASP A 83 17.66 -4.10 -3.23
CA ASP A 83 17.82 -4.98 -4.39
C ASP A 83 17.14 -6.36 -4.23
N ARG A 84 16.81 -6.75 -2.99
CA ARG A 84 16.08 -7.99 -2.66
C ARG A 84 14.57 -7.85 -2.79
N GLY A 85 14.03 -6.63 -2.79
CA GLY A 85 12.59 -6.39 -2.73
C GLY A 85 12.19 -5.22 -1.85
N ALA A 86 10.88 -5.09 -1.67
CA ALA A 86 10.24 -4.19 -0.72
C ALA A 86 9.90 -4.98 0.54
N GLN A 87 10.62 -4.73 1.63
CA GLN A 87 10.32 -5.28 2.95
C GLN A 87 9.32 -4.35 3.64
N VAL A 88 8.18 -4.88 4.06
CA VAL A 88 7.24 -4.20 4.95
C VAL A 88 7.46 -4.69 6.37
N ASP A 89 7.62 -3.76 7.30
CA ASP A 89 7.76 -4.02 8.73
C ASP A 89 6.67 -3.26 9.50
N ILE A 90 5.89 -3.98 10.32
CA ILE A 90 4.89 -3.41 11.23
C ILE A 90 5.59 -3.22 12.58
N LEU A 91 5.94 -1.98 12.90
CA LEU A 91 6.91 -1.65 13.96
C LEU A 91 6.40 -1.88 15.39
N ILE A 92 5.09 -2.05 15.56
CA ILE A 92 4.48 -2.40 16.85
C ILE A 92 4.58 -3.90 17.16
N GLU A 93 4.93 -4.73 16.16
CA GLU A 93 5.13 -6.15 16.35
C GLU A 93 6.57 -6.44 16.80
N GLU A 94 6.77 -7.46 17.64
CA GLU A 94 8.12 -7.83 18.12
C GLU A 94 9.02 -8.39 16.99
N GLU A 95 8.41 -8.92 15.93
CA GLU A 95 9.11 -9.56 14.81
C GLU A 95 9.10 -8.67 13.55
N CYS A 96 10.19 -7.95 13.33
CA CYS A 96 10.46 -7.23 12.06
C CYS A 96 11.29 -8.08 11.10
N GLY A 97 11.18 -7.83 9.79
CA GLY A 97 12.00 -8.49 8.76
C GLY A 97 11.54 -9.91 8.44
N THR A 98 10.27 -10.23 8.64
CA THR A 98 9.71 -11.54 8.29
C THR A 98 9.68 -11.72 6.77
N VAL A 99 9.83 -12.98 6.32
CA VAL A 99 9.79 -13.32 4.88
C VAL A 99 8.43 -12.99 4.25
N ASP A 100 7.36 -13.05 5.04
CA ASP A 100 6.00 -12.76 4.59
C ASP A 100 5.81 -11.27 4.26
N GLY A 101 6.57 -10.38 4.91
CA GLY A 101 6.62 -8.95 4.61
C GLY A 101 7.49 -8.59 3.40
N LEU A 102 8.21 -9.53 2.79
CA LEU A 102 9.09 -9.26 1.66
C LEU A 102 8.41 -9.51 0.31
N PHE A 103 8.22 -8.45 -0.48
CA PHE A 103 7.64 -8.50 -1.82
C PHE A 103 8.68 -8.18 -2.90
N SER A 104 8.48 -8.68 -4.12
CA SER A 104 9.30 -8.21 -5.23
C SER A 104 9.04 -6.72 -5.50
N LEU A 105 10.07 -6.00 -5.99
CA LEU A 105 9.90 -4.58 -6.35
C LEU A 105 8.83 -4.40 -7.43
N ALA A 106 8.70 -5.36 -8.35
CA ALA A 106 7.71 -5.32 -9.43
C ALA A 106 6.27 -5.46 -8.92
N GLU A 107 5.99 -6.43 -8.04
CA GLU A 107 4.67 -6.59 -7.41
C GLU A 107 4.31 -5.35 -6.59
N PHE A 108 5.24 -4.87 -5.77
CA PHE A 108 5.01 -3.71 -4.91
C PHE A 108 4.78 -2.43 -5.72
N ARG A 109 5.55 -2.22 -6.80
CA ARG A 109 5.36 -1.11 -7.75
C ARG A 109 3.96 -1.14 -8.37
N LYS A 110 3.50 -2.29 -8.87
CA LYS A 110 2.14 -2.43 -9.45
C LYS A 110 1.07 -2.04 -8.42
N ALA A 111 1.23 -2.49 -7.18
CA ALA A 111 0.31 -2.15 -6.10
C ALA A 111 0.29 -0.65 -5.80
N ILE A 112 1.45 0.01 -5.67
CA ILE A 112 1.52 1.47 -5.41
C ILE A 112 0.88 2.25 -6.56
N VAL A 113 1.18 1.90 -7.82
CA VAL A 113 0.62 2.58 -9.00
C VAL A 113 -0.90 2.50 -8.98
N ALA A 114 -1.45 1.30 -8.85
CA ALA A 114 -2.89 1.12 -8.86
C ALA A 114 -3.57 1.78 -7.66
N TRP A 115 -2.92 1.78 -6.48
CA TRP A 115 -3.42 2.47 -5.29
C TRP A 115 -3.45 3.99 -5.48
N GLY A 116 -2.40 4.57 -6.04
CA GLY A 116 -2.36 6.00 -6.38
C GLY A 116 -3.43 6.40 -7.39
N GLU A 117 -3.63 5.59 -8.43
CA GLU A 117 -4.73 5.78 -9.40
C GLU A 117 -6.10 5.72 -8.72
N PHE A 118 -6.31 4.75 -7.82
CA PHE A 118 -7.54 4.64 -7.04
C PHE A 118 -7.77 5.86 -6.14
N LEU A 119 -6.74 6.33 -5.42
CA LEU A 119 -6.82 7.49 -4.55
C LEU A 119 -7.10 8.79 -5.30
N SER A 120 -6.64 8.91 -6.55
CA SER A 120 -6.91 10.08 -7.39
C SER A 120 -8.38 10.22 -7.82
N LYS A 121 -9.17 9.14 -7.73
CA LYS A 121 -10.59 9.17 -8.09
C LYS A 121 -11.43 9.71 -6.93
N PRO A 122 -12.45 10.56 -7.21
CA PRO A 122 -13.42 10.94 -6.19
C PRO A 122 -14.12 9.72 -5.60
N CYS A 123 -14.16 9.64 -4.27
CA CYS A 123 -14.87 8.61 -3.53
C CYS A 123 -16.17 9.25 -3.02
N THR A 124 -17.23 9.05 -3.79
CA THR A 124 -18.54 9.71 -3.63
C THR A 124 -19.73 8.75 -3.63
N HIS A 125 -19.45 7.47 -3.91
CA HIS A 125 -20.37 6.34 -3.90
C HIS A 125 -19.54 5.09 -3.67
N GLU A 126 -20.19 4.00 -3.25
CA GLU A 126 -19.47 2.74 -3.05
C GLU A 126 -19.00 2.16 -4.37
N TYR A 127 -17.73 1.77 -4.44
CA TYR A 127 -17.21 1.02 -5.56
C TYR A 127 -15.99 0.20 -5.16
N LEU A 128 -15.69 -0.80 -5.99
CA LEU A 128 -14.58 -1.71 -5.81
C LEU A 128 -13.78 -1.80 -7.11
N LEU A 129 -12.46 -1.70 -6.99
CA LEU A 129 -11.51 -1.91 -8.08
C LEU A 129 -10.71 -3.18 -7.79
N LYS A 130 -10.64 -4.08 -8.78
CA LYS A 130 -9.79 -5.28 -8.72
C LYS A 130 -8.51 -5.05 -9.51
N VAL A 131 -7.38 -5.41 -8.93
CA VAL A 131 -6.05 -5.21 -9.51
C VAL A 131 -5.27 -6.51 -9.46
N ASP A 132 -4.78 -6.98 -10.61
CA ASP A 132 -3.82 -8.08 -10.66
C ASP A 132 -2.40 -7.53 -10.52
N ILE A 133 -1.66 -8.02 -9.53
CA ILE A 133 -0.28 -7.60 -9.24
C ILE A 133 0.77 -8.65 -9.61
N SER A 134 0.36 -9.80 -10.18
CA SER A 134 1.27 -10.85 -10.71
C SER A 134 2.14 -10.31 -11.83
#